data_AF-A0A9Q0G938-F1
#
_entry.id   AF-A0A9Q0G938-F1
#
_cell.length_a   1.000
_cell.length_b   1.000
_cell.length_c   1.000
_cell.angle_alpha   90.00
_cell.angle_beta   90.00
_cell.angle_gamma   90.00
#
_symmetry.space_group_name_H-M   'P 1'
#
loop_
_entity.id
_entity.type
_entity.pdbx_description
1 polymer ?
#
loop_
_entity_poly.entity_id
_entity_poly.type
_entity_poly.pdbx_seq_one_letter_code
_entity_poly.pdbx_strand_id
1 'polypeptide(L)'
;MFKALAPGLLFISLLLISVAANETGFGRCNCDDEGSLWSIENILDCQRVSDFLIAVAYFSIPIELLYFVSCSNVPFKWVLFEFIAFIVLCGMTHLLNGWTYEPHGFRLALALTIFKILTAMVSCATAITLFSLIPLLLKVKVREFMLKKKTWDLGREVGLIMKQREEGLHVRMLTQEIRKSLDRHTILY
;
A
#
# COMPACT_ATOMS: atom_id res chain seq x y z
N MET A 1 -13.63 17.62 -7.26
CA MET A 1 -13.16 16.61 -6.28
C MET A 1 -11.82 17.03 -5.63
N PHE A 2 -11.61 18.33 -5.36
CA PHE A 2 -10.33 18.89 -4.85
C PHE A 2 -10.32 19.19 -3.33
N LYS A 3 -11.39 18.85 -2.61
CA LYS A 3 -11.62 19.28 -1.21
C LYS A 3 -10.87 18.46 -0.14
N ALA A 4 -10.13 17.42 -0.52
CA ALA A 4 -9.43 16.53 0.42
C ALA A 4 -7.91 16.80 0.55
N LEU A 5 -7.32 17.64 -0.32
CA LEU A 5 -5.89 18.00 -0.28
C LEU A 5 -5.57 19.18 0.65
N ALA A 6 -6.57 20.04 0.91
CA ALA A 6 -6.41 21.24 1.73
C ALA A 6 -5.96 21.00 3.18
N PRO A 7 -6.47 19.98 3.93
CA PRO A 7 -6.10 19.84 5.34
C PRO A 7 -4.65 19.31 5.51
N GLY A 8 -4.17 18.45 4.61
CA GLY A 8 -2.80 17.94 4.66
C GLY A 8 -1.75 19.01 4.32
N LEU A 9 -2.04 19.86 3.32
CA LEU A 9 -1.15 20.96 2.95
C LEU A 9 -1.09 22.04 4.03
N LEU A 10 -2.21 22.32 4.70
CA LEU A 10 -2.24 23.23 5.86
C LEU A 10 -1.47 22.67 7.06
N PHE A 11 -1.55 21.36 7.33
CA PHE A 11 -0.78 20.74 8.42
C PHE A 11 0.73 20.81 8.16
N ILE A 12 1.16 20.55 6.92
CA ILE A 12 2.56 20.65 6.50
C ILE A 12 3.05 22.10 6.56
N SER A 13 2.23 23.06 6.11
CA SER A 13 2.54 24.49 6.20
C SER A 13 2.63 24.97 7.64
N LEU A 14 1.77 24.47 8.53
CA LEU A 14 1.78 24.84 9.95
C LEU A 14 3.01 24.28 10.67
N LEU A 15 3.39 23.03 10.38
CA LEU A 15 4.63 22.40 10.87
C LEU A 15 5.89 23.14 10.39
N LEU A 16 5.94 23.54 9.11
CA LEU A 16 7.06 24.31 8.56
C LEU A 16 7.19 25.70 9.20
N ILE A 17 6.07 26.37 9.49
CA ILE A 17 6.06 27.66 10.20
C ILE A 17 6.52 27.48 11.65
N SER A 18 6.13 26.39 12.33
CA SER A 18 6.60 26.09 13.69
C SER A 18 8.10 25.80 13.76
N VAL A 19 8.67 25.13 12.75
CA VAL A 19 10.12 24.88 12.66
C VAL A 19 10.87 26.18 12.34
N ALA A 20 10.39 26.99 11.41
CA ALA A 20 11.03 28.27 11.06
C ALA A 20 10.95 29.32 12.18
N ALA A 21 9.91 29.27 13.02
CA ALA A 21 9.75 30.16 14.17
C ALA A 21 10.68 29.82 15.35
N ASN A 22 11.42 28.70 15.31
CA ASN A 22 12.33 28.29 16.37
C ASN A 22 13.80 28.75 16.16
N GLU A 23 14.09 29.45 15.05
CA GLU A 23 15.46 29.87 14.68
C GLU A 23 15.90 31.21 15.32
N THR A 24 15.08 31.88 16.14
CA THR A 24 15.42 33.20 16.72
C THR A 24 15.77 33.17 18.21
N GLY A 25 16.18 32.01 18.74
CA GLY A 25 16.42 31.87 20.18
C GLY A 25 17.44 30.82 20.62
N PHE A 26 18.46 30.47 19.82
CA PHE A 26 19.56 29.65 20.34
C PHE A 26 20.64 30.53 20.98
N GLY A 27 20.38 30.94 22.21
CA GLY A 27 21.43 31.43 23.10
C GLY A 27 22.49 30.33 23.26
N ARG A 28 23.77 30.71 23.09
CA ARG A 28 24.99 29.91 23.30
C ARG A 28 24.80 28.77 24.32
N CYS A 29 24.44 27.57 23.86
CA CYS A 29 24.55 26.37 24.67
C CYS A 29 26.03 26.01 24.76
N ASN A 30 26.56 26.03 25.98
CA ASN A 30 27.88 25.49 26.29
C ASN A 30 27.77 23.95 26.27
N CYS A 31 27.87 23.35 25.08
CA CYS A 31 27.76 21.90 24.87
C CYS A 31 29.05 21.13 25.21
N ASP A 32 30.03 21.79 25.84
CA ASP A 32 31.32 21.23 26.24
C ASP A 32 31.34 20.85 27.73
N ASP A 33 30.29 20.19 28.22
CA ASP A 33 30.33 19.64 29.58
C ASP A 33 30.98 18.25 29.50
N GLU A 34 32.29 18.20 29.77
CA GLU A 34 33.20 17.05 29.65
C GLU A 34 32.81 15.79 30.48
N GLY A 35 31.63 15.78 31.11
CA GLY A 35 31.10 14.66 31.91
C GLY A 35 29.78 14.05 31.41
N SER A 36 29.20 14.54 30.30
CA SER A 36 27.91 14.05 29.78
C SER A 36 28.09 13.11 28.59
N LEU A 37 27.36 12.00 28.56
CA LEU A 37 27.27 11.06 27.43
C LEU A 37 26.84 11.71 26.09
N TRP A 38 26.37 12.97 26.12
CA TRP A 38 25.80 13.71 25.01
C TRP A 38 26.73 14.81 24.48
N SER A 39 28.01 14.50 24.27
CA SER A 39 28.91 15.39 23.53
C SER A 39 28.47 15.51 22.06
N ILE A 40 28.71 16.67 21.43
CA ILE A 40 28.41 16.95 20.01
C ILE A 40 29.03 15.86 19.12
N GLU A 41 30.24 15.40 19.44
CA GLU A 41 30.95 14.36 18.70
C GLU A 41 30.19 13.01 18.73
N ASN A 42 29.73 12.59 19.92
CA ASN A 42 28.96 11.35 20.07
C ASN A 42 27.63 11.39 19.30
N ILE A 43 26.98 12.56 19.25
CA ILE A 43 25.72 12.75 18.52
C ILE A 43 25.96 12.64 17.01
N LEU A 44 27.03 13.27 16.50
CA LEU A 44 27.39 13.20 15.08
C LEU A 44 27.77 11.77 14.66
N ASP A 45 28.52 11.04 15.47
CA ASP A 45 28.85 9.64 15.21
C ASP A 45 27.62 8.73 15.24
N CYS A 46 26.72 8.94 16.21
CA CYS A 46 25.45 8.22 16.28
C CYS A 46 24.56 8.50 15.05
N GLN A 47 24.48 9.76 14.60
CA GLN A 47 23.77 10.13 13.38
C GLN A 47 24.37 9.46 12.14
N ARG A 48 25.70 9.48 12.01
CA ARG A 48 26.41 8.81 10.90
C ARG A 48 26.08 7.32 10.86
N VAL A 49 26.20 6.60 11.98
CA VAL A 49 25.89 5.16 12.06
C VAL A 49 24.42 4.91 11.74
N SER A 50 23.51 5.75 12.25
CA SER A 50 22.08 5.66 11.98
C SER A 50 21.77 5.83 10.50
N ASP A 51 22.37 6.82 9.84
CA ASP A 51 22.21 7.05 8.39
C ASP A 51 22.71 5.85 7.56
N PHE A 52 23.82 5.22 7.95
CA PHE A 52 24.29 3.99 7.29
C PHE A 52 23.32 2.82 7.48
N LEU A 53 22.81 2.61 8.69
CA LEU A 53 21.84 1.54 8.97
C LEU A 53 20.53 1.76 8.20
N ILE A 54 20.05 3.00 8.14
CA ILE A 54 18.87 3.38 7.34
C ILE A 54 19.12 3.12 5.86
N ALA A 55 20.28 3.52 5.34
CA ALA A 55 20.64 3.26 3.95
C ALA A 55 20.61 1.76 3.63
N VAL A 56 21.22 0.91 4.47
CA VAL A 56 21.20 -0.55 4.28
C VAL A 56 19.77 -1.10 4.27
N ALA A 57 18.92 -0.68 5.22
CA ALA A 57 17.52 -1.09 5.24
C ALA A 57 16.78 -0.65 3.96
N TYR A 58 17.05 0.58 3.49
CA TYR A 58 16.43 1.14 2.29
C TYR A 58 16.95 0.51 1.00
N PHE A 59 18.07 -0.21 1.00
CA PHE A 59 18.48 -1.07 -0.13
C PHE A 59 17.94 -2.50 0.00
N SER A 60 17.75 -3.02 1.21
CA SER A 60 17.21 -4.37 1.45
C SER A 60 15.73 -4.47 1.04
N ILE A 61 14.89 -3.54 1.49
CA ILE A 61 13.44 -3.57 1.25
C ILE A 61 13.10 -3.59 -0.26
N PRO A 62 13.72 -2.75 -1.11
CA PRO A 62 13.48 -2.78 -2.56
C PRO A 62 13.88 -4.09 -3.23
N ILE A 63 14.94 -4.78 -2.76
CA ILE A 63 15.36 -6.07 -3.31
C ILE A 63 14.27 -7.12 -3.07
N GLU A 64 13.74 -7.18 -1.85
CA GLU A 64 12.63 -8.08 -1.49
C GLU A 64 11.36 -7.77 -2.30
N LEU A 65 11.03 -6.49 -2.45
CA LEU A 65 9.89 -6.04 -3.27
C LEU A 65 10.07 -6.40 -4.75
N LEU A 66 11.28 -6.23 -5.29
CA LEU A 66 11.59 -6.56 -6.68
C LEU A 66 11.47 -8.06 -6.93
N TYR A 67 11.99 -8.89 -6.02
CA TYR A 67 11.82 -10.34 -6.06
C TYR A 67 10.33 -10.74 -6.04
N PHE A 68 9.54 -10.13 -5.15
CA PHE A 68 8.10 -10.37 -5.09
C PHE A 68 7.38 -9.99 -6.39
N VAL A 69 7.71 -8.85 -7.00
CA VAL A 69 7.12 -8.38 -8.27
C VAL A 69 7.52 -9.28 -9.44
N SER A 70 8.74 -9.81 -9.43
CA SER A 70 9.20 -10.76 -10.45
C SER A 70 8.49 -12.12 -10.35
N CYS A 71 8.21 -12.59 -9.15
CA CYS A 71 7.54 -13.87 -8.93
C CYS A 71 5.99 -13.78 -9.01
N SER A 72 5.41 -12.61 -8.76
CA SER A 72 3.94 -12.45 -8.64
C SER A 72 3.33 -11.65 -9.79
N ASN A 73 2.18 -12.10 -10.29
CA ASN A 73 1.36 -11.36 -11.26
C ASN A 73 0.44 -10.37 -10.56
N VAL A 74 1.05 -9.38 -9.91
CA VAL A 74 0.31 -8.29 -9.27
C VAL A 74 -0.22 -7.29 -10.29
N PRO A 75 -1.47 -6.81 -10.13
CA PRO A 75 -1.97 -5.69 -10.91
C PRO A 75 -1.20 -4.42 -10.54
N PHE A 76 -0.95 -3.54 -11.51
CA PHE A 76 -0.26 -2.24 -11.32
C PHE A 76 1.23 -2.31 -10.94
N LYS A 77 2.01 -3.21 -11.57
CA LYS A 77 3.47 -3.33 -11.37
C LYS A 77 4.23 -1.99 -11.45
N TRP A 78 3.80 -1.07 -12.31
CA TRP A 78 4.39 0.27 -12.46
C TRP A 78 4.44 1.09 -11.16
N VAL A 79 3.41 1.00 -10.31
CA VAL A 79 3.37 1.76 -9.04
C VAL A 79 4.31 1.16 -8.01
N LEU A 80 4.51 -0.16 -8.05
CA LEU A 80 5.52 -0.82 -7.23
C LEU A 80 6.93 -0.41 -7.67
N PHE A 81 7.19 -0.26 -8.97
CA PHE A 81 8.46 0.28 -9.46
C PHE A 81 8.69 1.73 -9.02
N GLU A 82 7.66 2.59 -9.05
CA GLU A 82 7.77 3.96 -8.52
C GLU A 82 8.11 3.97 -7.02
N PHE A 83 7.49 3.09 -6.24
CA PHE A 83 7.75 2.98 -4.80
C PHE A 83 9.16 2.45 -4.50
N ILE A 84 9.61 1.44 -5.24
CA ILE A 84 10.98 0.91 -5.19
C ILE A 84 11.98 2.03 -5.51
N ALA A 85 11.75 2.78 -6.59
CA ALA A 85 12.62 3.89 -6.99
C ALA A 85 12.68 4.99 -5.93
N PHE A 86 11.54 5.34 -5.33
CA PHE A 86 11.47 6.31 -4.23
C PHE A 86 12.31 5.88 -3.03
N ILE A 87 12.16 4.63 -2.56
CA ILE A 87 12.93 4.11 -1.41
C ILE A 87 14.43 4.11 -1.70
N VAL A 88 14.84 3.65 -2.89
CA VAL A 88 16.25 3.61 -3.29
C VAL A 88 16.86 5.01 -3.32
N LEU A 89 16.15 6.00 -3.88
CA LEU A 89 16.61 7.39 -3.93
C LEU A 89 16.74 7.99 -2.52
N CYS A 90 15.77 7.74 -1.63
CA CYS A 90 15.88 8.10 -0.22
C CYS A 90 17.09 7.44 0.45
N GLY A 91 17.32 6.15 0.21
CA GLY A 91 18.44 5.41 0.79
C GLY A 91 19.78 5.96 0.35
N MET A 92 19.86 6.36 -0.92
CA MET A 92 21.04 7.02 -1.48
C MET A 92 21.32 8.38 -0.82
N THR A 93 20.28 9.16 -0.49
CA THR A 93 20.48 10.42 0.25
C THR A 93 21.02 10.20 1.66
N HIS A 94 20.57 9.15 2.39
CA HIS A 94 21.12 8.81 3.71
C HIS A 94 22.56 8.31 3.63
N LEU A 95 22.88 7.47 2.62
CA LEU A 95 24.24 6.98 2.41
C LEU A 95 25.21 8.14 2.14
N LEU A 96 24.80 9.09 1.30
CA LEU A 96 25.59 10.29 1.01
C LEU A 96 25.69 11.22 2.22
N ASN A 97 24.64 11.32 3.04
CA ASN A 97 24.67 12.12 4.27
C ASN A 97 25.69 11.54 5.27
N GLY A 98 25.67 10.23 5.51
CA GLY A 98 26.66 9.53 6.36
C GLY A 98 28.12 9.72 5.90
N TRP A 99 28.35 9.83 4.58
CA TRP A 99 29.67 10.09 3.99
C TRP A 99 30.09 11.58 4.04
N THR A 100 29.13 12.50 4.10
CA THR A 100 29.38 13.97 4.07
C THR A 100 29.87 14.53 5.40
N TYR A 101 29.87 13.75 6.49
CA TYR A 101 30.35 14.18 7.81
C TYR A 101 31.89 14.39 7.90
N GLU A 102 32.66 13.96 6.90
CA GLU A 102 34.08 14.36 6.76
C GLU A 102 34.18 15.65 5.91
N PRO A 103 35.22 16.49 6.08
CA PRO A 103 35.36 17.76 5.37
C PRO A 103 35.58 17.49 3.88
N HIS A 104 34.52 17.51 3.10
CA HIS A 104 34.53 16.96 1.75
C HIS A 104 33.95 17.89 0.68
N GLY A 105 34.60 17.84 -0.47
CA GLY A 105 34.53 18.83 -1.54
C GLY A 105 33.19 18.92 -2.26
N PHE A 106 33.00 20.07 -2.91
CA PHE A 106 31.85 20.49 -3.73
C PHE A 106 31.13 19.39 -4.53
N ARG A 107 31.84 18.36 -5.00
CA ARG A 107 31.27 17.21 -5.72
C ARG A 107 30.26 16.38 -4.91
N LEU A 108 30.52 16.14 -3.63
CA LEU A 108 29.63 15.35 -2.76
C LEU A 108 28.36 16.13 -2.42
N ALA A 109 28.51 17.43 -2.11
CA ALA A 109 27.37 18.33 -1.89
C ALA A 109 26.48 18.43 -3.14
N LEU A 110 27.08 18.55 -4.33
CA LEU A 110 26.34 18.60 -5.60
C LEU A 110 25.59 17.30 -5.88
N ALA A 111 26.21 16.13 -5.63
CA ALA A 111 25.54 14.84 -5.74
C ALA A 111 24.35 14.74 -4.78
N LEU A 112 24.54 15.11 -3.51
CA LEU A 112 23.47 15.11 -2.50
C LEU A 112 22.30 15.99 -2.92
N THR A 113 22.56 17.20 -3.44
CA THR A 113 21.51 18.09 -3.96
C THR A 113 20.74 17.45 -5.12
N ILE A 114 21.43 16.83 -6.08
CA ILE A 114 20.79 16.15 -7.21
C ILE A 114 19.88 15.02 -6.72
N PHE A 115 20.37 14.16 -5.82
CA PHE A 115 19.56 13.07 -5.28
C PHE A 115 18.36 13.60 -4.49
N LYS A 116 18.51 14.66 -3.70
CA LYS A 116 17.38 15.30 -3.01
C LYS A 116 16.31 15.81 -3.97
N ILE A 117 16.71 16.44 -5.08
CA ILE A 117 15.77 16.91 -6.11
C ILE A 117 15.08 15.74 -6.79
N LEU A 118 15.83 14.69 -7.17
CA LEU A 118 15.25 13.49 -7.77
C LEU A 118 14.27 12.79 -6.83
N THR A 119 14.63 12.64 -5.55
CA THR A 119 13.74 12.09 -4.50
C THR A 119 12.46 12.91 -4.39
N ALA A 120 12.55 14.24 -4.38
CA ALA A 120 11.38 15.11 -4.33
C ALA A 120 10.48 14.94 -5.56
N MET A 121 11.08 14.88 -6.76
CA MET A 121 10.34 14.66 -8.00
C MET A 121 9.62 13.30 -8.01
N VAL A 122 10.33 12.22 -7.67
CA VAL A 122 9.75 10.88 -7.62
C VAL A 122 8.68 10.80 -6.53
N SER A 123 8.90 11.39 -5.35
CA SER A 123 7.90 11.45 -4.28
C SER A 123 6.60 12.14 -4.73
N CYS A 124 6.70 13.26 -5.44
CA CYS A 124 5.54 13.95 -5.99
C CYS A 124 4.82 13.10 -7.04
N ALA A 125 5.57 12.45 -7.94
CA ALA A 125 5.00 11.56 -8.93
C ALA A 125 4.23 10.40 -8.28
N THR A 126 4.86 9.70 -7.31
CA THR A 126 4.25 8.59 -6.57
C THR A 126 3.01 9.04 -5.79
N ALA A 127 3.01 10.23 -5.19
CA ALA A 127 1.84 10.76 -4.49
C ALA A 127 0.64 10.96 -5.44
N ILE A 128 0.89 11.47 -6.65
CA ILE A 128 -0.16 11.69 -7.67
C ILE A 128 -0.68 10.35 -8.20
N THR A 129 0.21 9.40 -8.52
CA THR A 129 -0.20 8.08 -9.03
C THR A 129 -1.00 7.33 -7.99
N LEU A 130 -0.56 7.31 -6.73
CA LEU A 130 -1.24 6.64 -5.63
C LEU A 130 -2.64 7.23 -5.37
N PHE A 131 -2.78 8.56 -5.41
CA PHE A 131 -4.08 9.23 -5.27
C PHE A 131 -5.09 8.79 -6.34
N SER A 132 -4.65 8.58 -7.58
CA SER A 132 -5.49 8.09 -8.67
C SER A 132 -5.75 6.57 -8.58
N LEU A 133 -4.80 5.81 -8.04
CA LEU A 133 -4.87 4.35 -7.98
C LEU A 133 -5.81 3.83 -6.88
N ILE A 134 -5.83 4.48 -5.72
CA ILE A 134 -6.70 4.12 -4.58
C ILE A 134 -8.18 3.94 -5.01
N PRO A 135 -8.84 4.89 -5.69
CA PRO A 135 -10.23 4.72 -6.10
C PRO A 135 -10.40 3.61 -7.15
N LEU A 136 -9.38 3.31 -7.96
CA LEU A 136 -9.43 2.23 -8.95
C LEU A 136 -9.37 0.86 -8.28
N LEU A 137 -8.46 0.68 -7.31
CA LEU A 137 -8.34 -0.54 -6.51
C LEU A 137 -9.62 -0.83 -5.73
N LEU A 138 -10.23 0.19 -5.12
CA LEU A 138 -11.50 0.05 -4.42
C LEU A 138 -12.64 -0.38 -5.36
N LYS A 139 -12.72 0.20 -6.57
CA LYS A 139 -13.72 -0.20 -7.58
C LYS A 139 -13.59 -1.66 -8.00
N VAL A 140 -12.37 -2.16 -8.21
CA VAL A 140 -12.14 -3.57 -8.57
C VAL A 140 -12.56 -4.49 -7.43
N LYS A 141 -12.12 -4.22 -6.20
CA LYS A 141 -12.44 -5.04 -5.02
C LYS A 141 -13.94 -5.06 -4.72
N VAL A 142 -14.65 -3.95 -4.92
CA VAL A 142 -16.11 -3.86 -4.82
C VAL A 142 -16.80 -4.68 -5.92
N ARG A 143 -16.30 -4.61 -7.15
CA ARG A 143 -16.85 -5.40 -8.27
C ARG A 143 -16.71 -6.90 -8.01
N GLU A 144 -15.53 -7.35 -7.58
CA GLU A 144 -15.29 -8.77 -7.25
C GLU A 144 -16.22 -9.23 -6.13
N PHE A 145 -16.38 -8.43 -5.08
CA PHE A 145 -17.30 -8.73 -3.98
C PHE A 145 -18.75 -8.86 -4.48
N MET A 146 -19.20 -7.95 -5.34
CA MET A 146 -20.55 -7.99 -5.92
C MET A 146 -20.77 -9.20 -6.81
N LEU A 147 -19.78 -9.58 -7.62
CA LEU A 147 -19.84 -10.77 -8.48
C LEU A 147 -19.90 -12.06 -7.64
N LYS A 148 -19.08 -12.15 -6.59
CA LYS A 148 -19.11 -13.28 -5.65
C LYS A 148 -20.47 -13.40 -4.96
N LYS A 149 -21.04 -12.27 -4.54
CA LYS A 149 -22.38 -12.23 -3.93
C LYS A 149 -23.47 -12.68 -4.90
N LYS A 150 -23.47 -12.19 -6.15
CA LYS A 150 -24.43 -12.63 -7.18
C LYS A 150 -24.32 -14.12 -7.48
N THR A 151 -23.10 -14.64 -7.56
CA THR A 151 -22.86 -16.07 -7.83
C THR A 151 -23.37 -16.94 -6.68
N TRP A 152 -23.16 -16.48 -5.43
CA TRP A 152 -23.70 -17.12 -4.24
C TRP A 152 -25.23 -17.10 -4.20
N ASP A 153 -25.82 -15.94 -4.46
CA ASP A 153 -27.28 -15.76 -4.45
C ASP A 153 -27.96 -16.62 -5.53
N LEU A 154 -27.37 -16.67 -6.72
CA LEU A 154 -27.84 -17.50 -7.82
C LEU A 154 -27.73 -19.00 -7.49
N GLY A 155 -26.62 -19.44 -6.86
CA GLY A 155 -26.45 -20.83 -6.43
C GLY A 155 -27.52 -21.26 -5.42
N ARG A 156 -27.91 -20.36 -4.51
CA ARG A 156 -28.99 -20.57 -3.55
C ARG A 156 -30.35 -20.66 -4.24
N GLU A 157 -30.67 -19.76 -5.18
CA GLU A 157 -31.92 -19.80 -5.93
C GLU A 157 -32.07 -21.07 -6.77
N VAL A 158 -31.02 -21.47 -7.49
CA VAL A 158 -31.01 -22.72 -8.27
C VAL A 158 -31.22 -23.94 -7.38
N GLY A 159 -30.61 -23.98 -6.19
CA GLY A 159 -30.82 -25.06 -5.23
C GLY A 159 -32.28 -25.20 -4.77
N LEU A 160 -32.99 -24.09 -4.56
CA LEU A 160 -34.41 -24.10 -4.21
C LEU A 160 -35.29 -24.60 -5.37
N ILE A 161 -35.00 -24.16 -6.59
CA ILE A 161 -35.72 -24.61 -7.80
C ILE A 161 -35.51 -26.10 -8.03
N MET A 162 -34.30 -26.62 -7.85
CA MET A 162 -34.02 -28.06 -7.97
C MET A 162 -34.84 -28.88 -6.97
N LYS A 163 -34.93 -28.42 -5.71
CA LYS A 163 -35.75 -29.09 -4.69
C LYS A 163 -37.24 -29.10 -5.04
N GLN A 164 -37.78 -27.98 -5.50
CA GLN A 164 -39.18 -27.92 -5.98
C GLN A 164 -39.42 -28.82 -7.18
N ARG A 165 -38.43 -28.93 -8.08
CA ARG A 165 -38.51 -29.80 -9.25
C ARG A 165 -38.52 -31.27 -8.86
N GLU A 166 -37.74 -31.67 -7.86
CA GLU A 166 -37.75 -33.03 -7.30
C GLU A 166 -39.10 -33.37 -6.66
N GLU A 167 -39.65 -32.45 -5.86
CA GLU A 167 -40.98 -32.61 -5.26
C GLU A 167 -42.08 -32.74 -6.34
N GLY A 168 -42.04 -31.86 -7.35
CA GLY A 168 -42.98 -31.92 -8.48
C GLY A 168 -42.84 -33.18 -9.33
N LEU A 169 -41.63 -33.70 -9.50
CA LEU A 169 -41.39 -34.98 -10.18
C LEU A 169 -41.97 -36.16 -9.36
N HIS A 170 -41.81 -36.12 -8.03
CA HIS A 170 -42.30 -37.15 -7.14
C HIS A 170 -43.84 -37.22 -7.13
N VAL A 171 -44.52 -36.07 -7.07
CA VAL A 171 -45.99 -35.98 -7.16
C VAL A 171 -46.50 -36.51 -8.50
N ARG A 172 -45.80 -36.20 -9.60
CA ARG A 172 -46.15 -36.71 -10.93
C ARG A 172 -46.04 -38.24 -11.00
N MET A 173 -45.02 -38.82 -10.39
CA MET A 173 -44.84 -40.28 -10.34
C MET A 173 -45.99 -40.98 -9.59
N LEU A 174 -46.34 -40.47 -8.40
CA LEU A 174 -47.48 -40.97 -7.61
C LEU A 174 -48.81 -40.88 -8.37
N THR A 175 -49.04 -39.77 -9.08
CA THR A 175 -50.27 -39.58 -9.87
C THR A 175 -50.38 -40.59 -11.01
N GLN A 176 -49.26 -40.90 -11.67
CA GLN A 176 -49.23 -41.90 -12.74
C GLN A 176 -49.49 -43.32 -12.20
N GLU A 177 -48.95 -43.66 -11.02
CA GLU A 177 -49.17 -44.97 -10.41
C GLU A 177 -50.65 -45.18 -10.01
N ILE A 178 -51.27 -44.17 -9.39
CA ILE A 178 -52.70 -44.21 -9.03
C ILE A 178 -53.59 -44.34 -10.28
N ARG A 179 -53.28 -43.61 -11.35
CA ARG A 179 -54.04 -43.73 -12.62
C ARG A 179 -53.94 -45.14 -13.18
N LYS A 180 -52.74 -45.73 -13.16
CA LYS A 180 -52.49 -47.10 -13.65
C LYS A 180 -53.20 -48.15 -12.79
N SER A 181 -53.27 -47.96 -11.47
CA SER A 181 -54.02 -48.86 -10.58
C SER A 181 -55.54 -48.76 -10.79
N LEU A 182 -56.06 -47.56 -11.05
CA LEU A 182 -57.48 -47.34 -11.33
C LEU A 182 -57.89 -48.02 -12.64
N ASP A 183 -57.13 -47.82 -13.71
CA ASP A 183 -57.40 -48.39 -15.05
C ASP A 183 -57.37 -49.94 -15.01
N ARG A 184 -56.46 -50.52 -14.22
CA ARG A 184 -56.42 -51.97 -13.96
C ARG A 184 -57.71 -52.49 -13.31
N HIS A 185 -58.31 -51.71 -12.40
CA HIS A 185 -59.58 -52.08 -11.75
C HIS A 185 -60.79 -51.90 -12.68
N THR A 186 -60.78 -50.90 -13.56
CA THR A 186 -61.86 -50.67 -14.54
C THR A 186 -61.91 -51.75 -15.63
N ILE A 187 -60.78 -52.40 -15.96
CA ILE A 187 -60.73 -53.48 -16.97
C ILE A 187 -61.20 -54.84 -16.41
N LEU A 188 -61.23 -55.01 -15.08
CA LEU A 188 -61.56 -56.29 -14.42
C LEU A 188 -63.04 -56.42 -14.02
N TYR A 189 -63.91 -55.52 -14.46
CA TYR A 189 -65.36 -55.53 -14.20
C TYR A 189 -66.13 -55.29 -15.50
#